data_AF-A0A1A9F2Y0-F1
#
_entry.id   AF-A0A1A9F2Y0-F1
#
_cell.length_a   1.000
_cell.length_b   1.000
_cell.length_c   1.000
_cell.angle_alpha   90.00
_cell.angle_beta   90.00
_cell.angle_gamma   90.00
#
_symmetry.space_group_name_H-M   'P 1'
#
loop_
_entity.id
_entity.type
_entity.pdbx_description
1 polymer ?
#
loop_
_entity_poly.entity_id
_entity_poly.type
_entity_poly.pdbx_seq_one_letter_code
_entity_poly.pdbx_strand_id
1 'polypeptide(L)'
;MSKQRFISGGVRAGLFGLALALPFAAQAEEPQVINLTQTGCQFLESENGVDHGYSTRSMADCEAINAQSGEERLAGAKTLELKPGRYIFRVSNENVPYELGFWLRGATLVDRALLPSVSGGGLALGTTRDYEIELKPGEYVYSCPLNPTPDYSLIVKG
;
A
#
# COMPACT_ATOMS: atom_id res chain seq x y z
N MET A 1 -7.93 -9.57 90.05
CA MET A 1 -9.33 -9.31 89.63
C MET A 1 -9.28 -8.77 88.21
N SER A 2 -9.55 -9.62 87.21
CA SER A 2 -10.76 -9.59 86.34
C SER A 2 -10.76 -8.43 85.34
N LYS A 3 -11.02 -8.57 84.02
CA LYS A 3 -11.60 -9.62 83.17
C LYS A 3 -11.25 -9.25 81.71
N GLN A 4 -10.80 -10.18 80.87
CA GLN A 4 -11.57 -10.80 79.77
C GLN A 4 -12.29 -9.82 78.83
N ARG A 5 -11.77 -9.66 77.61
CA ARG A 5 -12.21 -10.29 76.34
C ARG A 5 -13.41 -9.60 75.69
N PHE A 6 -13.20 -9.02 74.52
CA PHE A 6 -14.19 -9.01 73.44
C PHE A 6 -13.49 -9.23 72.10
N ILE A 7 -13.78 -10.39 71.50
CA ILE A 7 -13.42 -10.78 70.14
C ILE A 7 -14.56 -10.26 69.26
N SER A 8 -14.28 -9.32 68.35
CA SER A 8 -15.22 -8.95 67.29
C SER A 8 -14.85 -9.75 66.05
N GLY A 9 -15.69 -10.74 65.71
CA GLY A 9 -15.53 -11.56 64.53
C GLY A 9 -15.86 -10.76 63.27
N GLY A 10 -14.85 -10.53 62.43
CA GLY A 10 -15.05 -10.01 61.07
C GLY A 10 -15.55 -11.11 60.14
N VAL A 11 -16.82 -11.04 59.75
CA VAL A 11 -17.32 -11.79 58.59
C VAL A 11 -16.81 -11.11 57.33
N ARG A 12 -15.71 -11.61 56.77
CA ARG A 12 -15.31 -11.26 55.40
C ARG A 12 -16.17 -12.08 54.45
N ALA A 13 -17.21 -11.47 53.92
CA ALA A 13 -17.93 -11.97 52.76
C ALA A 13 -16.94 -12.11 51.60
N GLY A 14 -16.59 -13.35 51.25
CA GLY A 14 -15.80 -13.63 50.06
C GLY A 14 -16.65 -13.39 48.82
N LEU A 15 -16.47 -12.25 48.16
CA LEU A 15 -16.87 -12.11 46.77
C LEU A 15 -15.93 -12.98 45.93
N PHE A 16 -16.42 -14.18 45.55
CA PHE A 16 -15.88 -14.93 44.43
C PHE A 16 -16.10 -14.09 43.16
N GLY A 17 -15.09 -13.31 42.78
CA GLY A 17 -15.05 -12.62 41.50
C GLY A 17 -14.94 -13.64 40.37
N LEU A 18 -16.05 -13.88 39.68
CA LEU A 18 -16.07 -14.66 38.45
C LEU A 18 -15.32 -13.84 37.39
N ALA A 19 -14.05 -14.17 37.16
CA ALA A 19 -13.26 -13.58 36.08
C ALA A 19 -13.84 -14.03 34.74
N LEU A 20 -14.66 -13.18 34.12
CA LEU A 20 -15.10 -13.32 32.74
C LEU A 20 -13.87 -13.20 31.84
N ALA A 21 -13.35 -14.34 31.38
CA ALA A 21 -12.37 -14.37 30.31
C ALA A 21 -13.06 -13.90 29.02
N LEU A 22 -12.88 -12.63 28.66
CA LEU A 22 -13.29 -12.12 27.37
C LEU A 22 -12.40 -12.76 26.29
N PRO A 23 -12.97 -13.37 25.24
CA PRO A 23 -12.17 -13.87 24.13
C PRO A 23 -11.49 -12.69 23.43
N PHE A 24 -10.17 -12.76 23.32
CA PHE A 24 -9.39 -11.86 22.46
C PHE A 24 -9.83 -12.11 21.01
N ALA A 25 -10.72 -11.26 20.49
CA ALA A 25 -10.97 -11.21 19.07
C ALA A 25 -9.71 -10.68 18.38
N ALA A 26 -9.14 -11.47 17.45
CA ALA A 26 -8.06 -10.99 16.59
C ALA A 26 -8.58 -9.79 15.78
N GLN A 27 -8.06 -8.59 16.05
CA GLN A 27 -8.33 -7.42 15.23
C GLN A 27 -7.69 -7.64 13.86
N ALA A 28 -8.51 -7.61 12.81
CA ALA A 28 -8.00 -7.61 11.44
C ALA A 28 -7.21 -6.32 11.20
N GLU A 29 -5.92 -6.42 10.88
CA GLU A 29 -5.02 -5.28 10.68
C GLU A 29 -5.54 -4.39 9.55
N GLU A 30 -5.84 -3.12 9.84
CA GLU A 30 -6.33 -2.16 8.85
C GLU A 30 -5.35 -2.04 7.67
N PRO A 31 -5.85 -1.95 6.42
CA PRO A 31 -4.97 -1.91 5.26
C PRO A 31 -4.11 -0.64 5.25
N GLN A 32 -2.83 -0.79 4.93
CA GLN A 32 -1.91 0.34 4.83
C GLN A 32 -2.11 1.07 3.50
N VAL A 33 -2.19 2.39 3.53
CA VAL A 33 -2.42 3.21 2.32
C VAL A 33 -1.09 3.72 1.76
N ILE A 34 -0.85 3.44 0.49
CA ILE A 34 0.27 3.98 -0.30
C ILE A 34 -0.30 4.97 -1.29
N ASN A 35 0.12 6.23 -1.21
CA ASN A 35 -0.28 7.27 -2.17
C ASN A 35 0.70 7.30 -3.34
N LEU A 36 0.16 7.35 -4.55
CA LEU A 36 0.92 7.47 -5.80
C LEU A 36 0.28 8.53 -6.70
N THR A 37 1.07 9.47 -7.21
CA THR A 37 0.61 10.58 -8.03
C THR A 37 1.18 10.45 -9.43
N GLN A 38 0.30 10.29 -10.41
CA GLN A 38 0.66 10.27 -11.83
C GLN A 38 0.65 11.67 -12.43
N THR A 39 1.78 12.03 -13.00
CA THR A 39 1.92 13.07 -14.03
C THR A 39 2.33 12.39 -15.33
N GLY A 40 2.63 13.15 -16.39
CA GLY A 40 3.05 12.56 -17.66
C GLY A 40 4.20 11.56 -17.49
N CYS A 41 3.98 10.29 -17.85
CA CYS A 41 4.98 9.23 -17.94
C CYS A 41 5.68 8.80 -16.64
N GLN A 42 5.14 9.19 -15.47
CA GLN A 42 5.77 8.89 -14.18
C GLN A 42 4.80 8.77 -13.01
N PHE A 43 5.29 8.17 -11.93
CA PHE A 43 4.75 8.34 -10.58
C PHE A 43 5.73 9.16 -9.73
N LEU A 44 5.30 10.32 -9.21
CA LEU A 44 6.19 11.25 -8.50
C LEU A 44 6.94 10.60 -7.34
N GLU A 45 6.25 9.84 -6.50
CA GLU A 45 6.80 9.20 -5.30
C GLU A 45 7.84 8.13 -5.64
N SER A 46 7.74 7.54 -6.84
CA SER A 46 8.69 6.53 -7.33
C SER A 46 9.97 7.18 -7.82
N GLU A 47 9.89 8.44 -8.28
CA GLU A 47 11.01 9.24 -8.75
C GLU A 47 11.48 10.27 -7.71
N ASN A 48 11.39 9.91 -6.43
CA ASN A 48 11.84 10.74 -5.29
C ASN A 48 11.17 12.11 -5.20
N GLY A 49 9.95 12.24 -5.73
CA GLY A 49 9.17 13.49 -5.78
C GLY A 49 9.59 14.45 -6.89
N VAL A 50 10.45 14.03 -7.83
CA VAL A 50 10.87 14.86 -8.96
C VAL A 50 9.76 14.89 -10.00
N ASP A 51 9.31 16.10 -10.37
CA ASP A 51 8.46 16.30 -11.54
C ASP A 51 9.32 16.68 -12.75
N HIS A 52 9.34 15.82 -13.78
CA HIS A 52 10.06 16.10 -15.05
C HIS A 52 9.33 17.10 -15.95
N GLY A 53 8.09 17.47 -15.62
CA GLY A 53 7.31 18.45 -16.37
C GLY A 53 6.87 17.97 -17.75
N TYR A 54 6.76 16.65 -17.95
CA TYR A 54 6.33 16.07 -19.21
C TYR A 54 4.86 16.44 -19.49
N SER A 55 4.63 17.10 -20.63
CA SER A 55 3.29 17.37 -21.13
C SER A 55 2.96 16.38 -22.23
N THR A 56 2.03 15.47 -21.95
CA THR A 56 1.62 14.42 -22.88
C THR A 56 0.16 14.56 -23.27
N ARG A 57 -0.16 14.12 -24.49
CA ARG A 57 -1.52 14.09 -25.04
C ARG A 57 -1.95 12.67 -25.40
N SER A 58 -1.02 11.72 -25.39
CA SER A 58 -1.28 10.32 -25.69
C SER A 58 -0.24 9.40 -25.03
N MET A 59 -0.58 8.10 -25.00
CA MET A 59 0.32 7.01 -24.61
C MET A 59 1.66 7.06 -25.37
N ALA A 60 1.62 7.35 -26.68
CA ALA A 60 2.79 7.37 -27.55
C ALA A 60 3.82 8.44 -27.18
N ASP A 61 3.39 9.57 -26.60
CA ASP A 61 4.32 10.60 -26.12
C ASP A 61 5.21 10.03 -25.00
N CYS A 62 4.63 9.25 -24.10
CA CYS A 62 5.37 8.61 -23.02
C CYS A 62 6.25 7.46 -23.50
N GLU A 63 5.82 6.70 -24.50
CA GLU A 63 6.70 5.70 -25.12
C GLU A 63 7.95 6.37 -25.71
N ALA A 64 7.78 7.48 -26.43
CA ALA A 64 8.89 8.23 -27.02
C ALA A 64 9.82 8.86 -25.96
N ILE A 65 9.26 9.38 -24.86
CA ILE A 65 10.04 9.93 -23.74
C ILE A 65 10.79 8.82 -23.00
N ASN A 66 10.12 7.72 -22.68
CA ASN A 66 10.73 6.60 -21.95
C ASN A 66 11.79 5.88 -22.78
N ALA A 67 11.67 5.84 -24.11
CA ALA A 67 12.72 5.33 -24.97
C ALA A 67 14.04 6.12 -24.86
N GLN A 68 13.99 7.39 -24.41
CA GLN A 68 15.15 8.25 -24.26
C GLN A 68 15.69 8.28 -22.82
N SER A 69 14.81 8.30 -21.82
CA SER A 69 15.19 8.53 -20.41
C SER A 69 14.69 7.47 -19.42
N GLY A 70 13.87 6.52 -19.87
CA GLY A 70 13.16 5.59 -18.99
C GLY A 70 14.09 4.69 -18.20
N GLU A 71 15.12 4.14 -18.83
CA GLU A 71 16.10 3.28 -18.14
C GLU A 71 16.91 4.04 -17.09
N GLU A 72 17.38 5.25 -17.41
CA GLU A 72 18.13 6.10 -16.49
C GLU A 72 17.29 6.50 -15.28
N ARG A 73 16.04 6.95 -15.52
CA ARG A 73 15.10 7.28 -14.45
C ARG A 73 14.79 6.08 -13.56
N LEU A 74 14.57 4.91 -14.17
CA LEU A 74 14.30 3.69 -13.41
C LEU A 74 15.49 3.27 -12.54
N ALA A 75 16.72 3.43 -13.02
CA ALA A 75 17.92 3.14 -12.24
C ALA A 75 18.08 4.04 -11.01
N GLY A 76 17.57 5.28 -11.07
CA GLY A 76 17.53 6.22 -9.94
C GLY A 76 16.25 6.17 -9.10
N ALA A 77 15.28 5.34 -9.49
CA ALA A 77 13.97 5.29 -8.84
C ALA A 77 14.03 4.62 -7.46
N LYS A 78 13.11 5.01 -6.59
CA LYS A 78 12.96 4.44 -5.26
C LYS A 78 12.25 3.09 -5.34
N THR A 79 12.87 2.07 -4.74
CA THR A 79 12.19 0.78 -4.50
C THR A 79 11.27 0.89 -3.29
N LEU A 80 10.01 0.46 -3.45
CA LEU A 80 9.08 0.31 -2.32
C LEU A 80 9.38 -0.99 -1.58
N GLU A 81 9.85 -0.91 -0.34
CA GLU A 81 10.05 -2.08 0.53
C GLU A 81 8.92 -2.21 1.54
N LEU A 82 8.17 -3.31 1.47
CA LEU A 82 6.96 -3.54 2.25
C LEU A 82 7.02 -4.87 3.00
N LYS A 83 6.13 -5.03 4.00
CA LYS A 83 5.85 -6.32 4.64
C LYS A 83 4.65 -7.00 3.99
N PRO A 84 4.49 -8.32 4.09
CA PRO A 84 3.25 -8.99 3.70
C PRO A 84 2.05 -8.41 4.44
N GLY A 85 0.91 -8.31 3.78
CA GLY A 85 -0.30 -7.75 4.39
C GLY A 85 -1.22 -7.04 3.40
N ARG A 86 -2.27 -6.41 3.92
CA ARG A 86 -3.27 -5.69 3.12
C ARG A 86 -2.84 -4.25 2.85
N TYR A 87 -2.95 -3.83 1.60
CA TYR A 87 -2.60 -2.48 1.15
C TYR A 87 -3.69 -1.89 0.27
N ILE A 88 -3.78 -0.57 0.30
CA ILE A 88 -4.53 0.24 -0.67
C ILE A 88 -3.51 1.11 -1.41
N PHE A 89 -3.38 0.92 -2.71
CA PHE A 89 -2.70 1.88 -3.57
C PHE A 89 -3.71 2.95 -3.96
N ARG A 90 -3.58 4.14 -3.38
CA ARG A 90 -4.38 5.31 -3.70
C ARG A 90 -3.67 6.10 -4.77
N VAL A 91 -4.17 6.02 -5.99
CA VAL A 91 -3.51 6.56 -7.18
C VAL A 91 -4.27 7.76 -7.70
N SER A 92 -3.57 8.85 -8.01
CA SER A 92 -4.14 10.07 -8.57
C SER A 92 -3.62 10.33 -9.99
N ASN A 93 -4.46 10.85 -10.88
CA ASN A 93 -4.02 11.51 -12.11
C ASN A 93 -4.04 13.03 -11.86
N GLU A 94 -2.87 13.64 -11.74
CA GLU A 94 -2.75 15.05 -11.38
C GLU A 94 -3.02 15.99 -12.58
N ASN A 95 -2.36 15.74 -13.72
CA ASN A 95 -2.32 16.70 -14.82
C ASN A 95 -2.37 16.10 -16.23
N VAL A 96 -2.59 14.79 -16.37
CA VAL A 96 -2.61 14.13 -17.68
C VAL A 96 -4.01 14.21 -18.30
N PRO A 97 -4.17 14.77 -19.52
CA PRO A 97 -5.48 15.13 -20.09
C PRO A 97 -6.25 13.97 -20.71
N TYR A 98 -5.88 12.72 -20.38
CA TYR A 98 -6.55 11.50 -20.83
C TYR A 98 -6.71 10.52 -19.66
N GLU A 99 -7.53 9.49 -19.84
CA GLU A 99 -7.78 8.49 -18.78
C GLU A 99 -6.55 7.61 -18.57
N LEU A 100 -6.19 7.43 -17.29
CA LEU A 100 -5.08 6.59 -16.86
C LEU A 100 -5.57 5.33 -16.15
N GLY A 101 -4.62 4.47 -15.80
CA GLY A 101 -4.85 3.31 -14.96
C GLY A 101 -3.71 3.06 -13.99
N PHE A 102 -3.70 1.89 -13.40
CA PHE A 102 -2.66 1.38 -12.53
C PHE A 102 -2.58 -0.13 -12.70
N TRP A 103 -1.39 -0.68 -12.66
CA TRP A 103 -1.18 -2.13 -12.65
C TRP A 103 0.01 -2.51 -11.80
N LEU A 104 -0.24 -3.23 -10.71
CA LEU A 104 0.75 -3.89 -9.88
C LEU A 104 0.72 -5.40 -10.16
N ARG A 105 1.89 -5.99 -10.38
CA ARG A 105 2.07 -7.39 -10.81
C ARG A 105 3.41 -7.96 -10.37
N GLY A 106 3.56 -9.28 -10.42
CA GLY A 106 4.87 -9.92 -10.26
C GLY A 106 5.90 -9.44 -11.29
N ALA A 107 7.16 -9.33 -10.88
CA ALA A 107 8.24 -8.78 -11.70
C ALA A 107 8.53 -9.65 -12.93
N THR A 108 8.63 -10.97 -12.74
CA THR A 108 8.89 -11.92 -13.83
C THR A 108 7.62 -12.60 -14.34
N LEU A 109 7.71 -13.33 -15.46
CA LEU A 109 6.59 -14.16 -15.94
C LEU A 109 6.18 -15.24 -14.93
N VAL A 110 7.14 -15.79 -14.18
CA VAL A 110 6.86 -16.76 -13.13
C VAL A 110 6.13 -16.09 -11.98
N ASP A 111 6.60 -14.92 -11.54
CA ASP A 111 5.98 -14.18 -10.44
C ASP A 111 4.56 -13.72 -10.80
N ARG A 112 4.29 -13.31 -12.04
CA ARG A 112 2.94 -12.95 -12.49
C ARG A 112 1.93 -14.10 -12.37
N ALA A 113 2.40 -15.35 -12.41
CA ALA A 113 1.54 -16.52 -12.23
C ALA A 113 1.34 -16.90 -10.76
N LEU A 114 2.26 -16.52 -9.88
CA LEU A 114 2.28 -16.96 -8.48
C LEU A 114 1.86 -15.89 -7.47
N LEU A 115 2.15 -14.63 -7.78
CA LEU A 115 1.93 -13.49 -6.91
C LEU A 115 0.61 -12.79 -7.23
N PRO A 116 -0.04 -12.17 -6.22
CA PRO A 116 -1.25 -11.37 -6.43
C PRO A 116 -0.98 -10.19 -7.39
N SER A 117 -2.02 -9.79 -8.12
CA SER A 117 -1.99 -8.68 -9.06
C SER A 117 -3.24 -7.83 -8.89
N VAL A 118 -3.14 -6.53 -9.10
CA VAL A 118 -4.29 -5.62 -9.15
C VAL A 118 -4.11 -4.62 -10.28
N SER A 119 -5.18 -4.39 -11.04
CA SER A 119 -5.17 -3.47 -12.18
C SER A 119 -6.52 -2.78 -12.35
N GLY A 120 -6.52 -1.56 -12.87
CA GLY A 120 -7.75 -0.92 -13.35
C GLY A 120 -7.50 0.46 -13.94
N GLY A 121 -8.48 0.95 -14.71
CA GLY A 121 -8.50 2.27 -15.33
C GLY A 121 -9.35 3.29 -14.56
N GLY A 122 -9.95 4.23 -15.28
CA GLY A 122 -10.91 5.19 -14.71
C GLY A 122 -10.28 6.34 -13.92
N LEU A 123 -8.99 6.60 -14.12
CA LEU A 123 -8.27 7.75 -13.59
C LEU A 123 -8.31 8.91 -14.60
N ALA A 124 -9.46 9.56 -14.71
CA ALA A 124 -9.58 10.81 -15.46
C ALA A 124 -8.78 11.95 -14.80
N LEU A 125 -8.54 13.04 -15.53
CA LEU A 125 -7.83 14.22 -15.02
C LEU A 125 -8.37 14.69 -13.66
N GLY A 126 -7.48 14.84 -12.68
CA GLY A 126 -7.79 15.32 -11.34
C GLY A 126 -8.50 14.30 -10.44
N THR A 127 -8.60 13.03 -10.86
CA THR A 127 -9.29 11.99 -10.09
C THR A 127 -8.33 11.08 -9.35
N THR A 128 -8.84 10.45 -8.29
CA THR A 128 -8.13 9.49 -7.44
C THR A 128 -8.92 8.19 -7.36
N ARG A 129 -8.23 7.04 -7.40
CA ARG A 129 -8.81 5.70 -7.26
C ARG A 129 -7.99 4.86 -6.29
N ASP A 130 -8.68 3.95 -5.60
CA ASP A 130 -8.08 3.01 -4.66
C ASP A 130 -8.00 1.61 -5.31
N TYR A 131 -6.83 0.97 -5.19
CA TYR A 131 -6.56 -0.37 -5.68
C TYR A 131 -6.11 -1.24 -4.49
N GLU A 132 -7.01 -2.10 -4.03
CA GLU A 132 -6.77 -2.96 -2.87
C GLU A 132 -6.03 -4.24 -3.27
N ILE A 133 -5.08 -4.67 -2.45
CA ILE A 133 -4.34 -5.92 -2.65
C ILE A 133 -3.82 -6.47 -1.32
N GLU A 134 -3.79 -7.80 -1.19
CA GLU A 134 -3.08 -8.48 -0.11
C GLU A 134 -1.75 -9.00 -0.65
N LEU A 135 -0.65 -8.38 -0.22
CA LEU A 135 0.70 -8.68 -0.70
C LEU A 135 1.30 -9.90 0.00
N LYS A 136 1.95 -10.75 -0.80
CA LYS A 136 2.77 -11.88 -0.36
C LYS A 136 4.26 -11.57 -0.55
N PRO A 137 5.17 -12.21 0.21
CA PRO A 137 6.60 -12.08 -0.04
C PRO A 137 6.95 -12.33 -1.51
N GLY A 138 7.79 -11.48 -2.09
CA GLY A 138 8.15 -11.57 -3.50
C GLY A 138 8.50 -10.21 -4.12
N GLU A 139 8.84 -10.26 -5.41
CA GLU A 139 9.21 -9.11 -6.22
C GLU A 139 8.07 -8.73 -7.17
N TYR A 140 7.71 -7.46 -7.14
CA TYR A 140 6.63 -6.87 -7.92
C TYR A 140 7.15 -5.67 -8.69
N VAL A 141 6.42 -5.33 -9.74
CA VAL A 141 6.52 -4.05 -10.42
C VAL A 141 5.16 -3.40 -10.54
N TYR A 142 5.13 -2.08 -10.53
CA TYR A 142 3.93 -1.31 -10.84
C TYR A 142 4.19 -0.27 -11.92
N SER A 143 3.18 -0.05 -12.75
CA SER A 143 3.22 0.94 -13.82
C SER A 143 1.81 1.37 -14.24
N CYS A 144 1.73 2.33 -15.15
CA CYS A 144 0.48 2.68 -15.83
C CYS A 144 0.60 2.39 -17.34
N PRO A 145 -0.07 1.36 -17.87
CA PRO A 145 -0.03 1.07 -19.31
C PRO A 145 -0.62 2.19 -20.18
N LEU A 146 -1.59 2.95 -19.65
CA LEU A 146 -2.24 4.05 -20.38
C LEU A 146 -1.43 5.35 -20.33
N ASN A 147 -0.57 5.51 -19.33
CA ASN A 147 0.42 6.58 -19.18
C ASN A 147 1.80 5.93 -19.04
N PRO A 148 2.38 5.36 -20.12
CA PRO A 148 3.53 4.47 -20.03
C PRO A 148 4.57 5.04 -19.09
N THR A 149 4.71 4.40 -17.94
CA THR A 149 5.74 4.69 -16.97
C THR A 149 6.78 3.59 -17.03
N PRO A 150 7.99 3.79 -16.50
CA PRO A 150 8.84 2.69 -16.11
C PRO A 150 8.11 1.69 -15.20
N ASP A 151 8.58 0.44 -15.19
CA ASP A 151 8.13 -0.61 -14.27
C ASP A 151 8.85 -0.43 -12.93
N TYR A 152 8.30 0.41 -12.06
CA TYR A 152 8.90 0.72 -10.75
C TYR A 152 8.85 -0.48 -9.81
N SER A 153 9.91 -0.65 -9.01
CA SER A 153 10.12 -1.84 -8.20
C SER A 153 9.44 -1.77 -6.83
N LEU A 154 8.84 -2.90 -6.44
CA LEU A 154 8.31 -3.13 -5.11
C LEU A 154 8.77 -4.51 -4.62
N ILE A 155 9.33 -4.54 -3.41
CA ILE A 155 9.80 -5.78 -2.77
C ILE A 155 9.03 -5.99 -1.48
N VAL A 156 8.43 -7.17 -1.32
CA VAL A 156 7.76 -7.59 -0.10
C VAL A 156 8.67 -8.54 0.67
N LYS A 157 9.23 -8.09 1.80
CA LYS A 157 10.14 -8.88 2.65
C LYS A 157 9.36 -9.55 3.78
N GLY A 158 9.48 -10.88 3.86
CA GLY A 158 8.91 -11.71 4.93
C GLY A 158 9.78 -11.75 6.18
#